data_AF-A0A956K2Y5-F1
#
_entry.id   AF-A0A956K2Y5-F1
#
_cell.length_a   1.000
_cell.length_b   1.000
_cell.length_c   1.000
_cell.angle_alpha   90.00
_cell.angle_beta   90.00
_cell.angle_gamma   90.00
#
_symmetry.space_group_name_H-M   'P 1'
#
loop_
_entity.id
_entity.type
_entity.pdbx_description
1 polymer ?
#
loop_
_entity_poly.entity_id
_entity_poly.type
_entity_poly.pdbx_seq_one_letter_code
_entity_poly.pdbx_strand_id
1 'polypeptide(L)'
;MRAVARNVAAILLGLAAAALVLLGADAAGLTPRPHPARFRLVAEDASAPLRRIAIHYAPTADAVAMPVWRQLFAAVGADVEVEVAVARAADFDRFVVAMRDAGVGELDRFHPVVVGREITTWSRDRFAALVGADGAGGVLAPPRVDAAFAGRTGDMESPHALARAVYGDDARIARIVFEGGDLAASAHTLFVGPELGRRSQGRVAADRAAIDGELRRHFDEDIVWLGDGPDDAPHHHVMMYMVPLDDHTVVVGDPRAGAALAAAEPAAATLTLDDDLEGHARRFDQVADRLAARGFDVIRMPVVVLAGAGAYVTYTNALFDREPGPAGRPIVYLPTYRLPALDDAAARQYRDLGYVVRPIDVSGIYRLNGSLGCLVNVMARGAG
;
A
#
# COMPACT_ATOMS: atom_id res chain seq x y z
N MET A 1 -5.68 67.60 19.20
CA MET A 1 -4.39 66.92 18.93
C MET A 1 -3.92 65.99 20.06
N ARG A 2 -3.88 66.41 21.34
CA ARG A 2 -3.39 65.55 22.44
C ARG A 2 -4.16 64.23 22.63
N ALA A 3 -5.49 64.23 22.46
CA ALA A 3 -6.29 63.01 22.55
C ALA A 3 -5.97 61.99 21.45
N VAL A 4 -5.77 62.46 20.22
CA VAL A 4 -5.41 61.61 19.07
C VAL A 4 -4.03 60.98 19.29
N ALA A 5 -3.04 61.76 19.74
CA ALA A 5 -1.71 61.24 20.03
C ALA A 5 -1.73 60.16 21.13
N ARG A 6 -2.57 60.34 22.17
CA ARG A 6 -2.72 59.36 23.26
C ARG A 6 -3.36 58.05 22.78
N ASN A 7 -4.36 58.14 21.91
CA ASN A 7 -5.01 56.97 21.33
C ASN A 7 -4.06 56.20 20.41
N VAL A 8 -3.28 56.91 19.58
CA VAL A 8 -2.25 56.28 18.73
C VAL A 8 -1.20 55.56 19.56
N ALA A 9 -0.69 56.18 20.63
CA ALA A 9 0.28 55.56 21.52
C ALA A 9 -0.27 54.28 22.19
N ALA A 10 -1.52 54.28 22.63
CA ALA A 10 -2.16 53.11 23.24
C ALA A 10 -2.33 51.95 22.24
N ILE A 11 -2.70 52.26 20.99
CA ILE A 11 -2.81 51.25 19.91
C ILE A 11 -1.43 50.64 19.62
N LEU A 12 -0.40 51.46 19.48
CA LEU A 12 0.96 50.97 19.22
C LEU A 12 1.49 50.09 20.36
N LEU A 13 1.22 50.46 21.62
CA LEU A 13 1.61 49.66 22.78
C LEU A 13 0.87 48.32 22.80
N GLY A 14 -0.42 48.31 22.47
CA GLY A 14 -1.22 47.09 22.36
C GLY A 14 -0.72 46.15 21.25
N LEU A 15 -0.38 46.69 20.09
CA LEU A 15 0.21 45.92 18.99
C LEU A 15 1.58 45.35 19.35
N ALA A 16 2.44 46.13 20.03
CA ALA A 16 3.75 45.67 20.48
C ALA A 16 3.64 44.54 21.51
N ALA A 17 2.70 44.64 22.46
CA ALA A 17 2.44 43.60 23.44
C ALA A 17 1.92 42.32 22.77
N ALA A 18 0.98 42.43 21.83
CA ALA A 18 0.47 41.29 21.07
C ALA A 18 1.59 40.60 20.25
N ALA A 19 2.45 41.37 19.59
CA ALA A 19 3.60 40.84 18.85
C ALA A 19 4.58 40.10 19.76
N LEU A 20 4.88 40.65 20.95
CA LEU A 20 5.74 39.98 21.95
C LEU A 20 5.15 38.67 22.46
N VAL A 21 3.82 38.63 22.69
CA VAL A 21 3.13 37.39 23.09
C VAL A 21 3.19 36.35 21.97
N LEU A 22 2.96 36.75 20.71
CA LEU A 22 3.02 35.84 19.57
C LEU A 22 4.43 35.31 19.34
N LEU A 23 5.47 36.17 19.42
CA LEU A 23 6.87 35.76 19.30
C LEU A 23 7.30 34.87 20.48
N GLY A 24 6.86 35.18 21.69
CA GLY A 24 7.11 34.36 22.88
C GLY A 24 6.43 33.00 22.79
N ALA A 25 5.18 32.97 22.33
CA ALA A 25 4.45 31.73 22.07
C ALA A 25 5.13 30.91 20.96
N ASP A 26 5.61 31.53 19.88
CA ASP A 26 6.31 30.83 18.80
C ASP A 26 7.66 30.28 19.23
N ALA A 27 8.45 31.07 19.95
CA ALA A 27 9.71 30.63 20.55
C ALA A 27 9.52 29.50 21.58
N ALA A 28 8.39 29.50 22.29
CA ALA A 28 7.99 28.44 23.21
C ALA A 28 7.29 27.24 22.53
N GLY A 29 7.06 27.29 21.21
CA GLY A 29 6.35 26.23 20.47
C GLY A 29 4.85 26.12 20.79
N LEU A 30 4.24 27.18 21.31
CA LEU A 30 2.83 27.29 21.67
C LEU A 30 1.94 27.83 20.53
N THR A 31 2.54 28.43 19.50
CA THR A 31 1.79 28.76 18.28
C THR A 31 1.47 27.48 17.52
N PRO A 32 0.21 27.26 17.11
CA PRO A 32 -0.10 26.22 16.14
C PRO A 32 0.67 26.56 14.87
N ARG A 33 1.78 25.87 14.61
CA ARG A 33 2.40 25.93 13.29
C ARG A 33 1.33 25.43 12.32
N PRO A 34 1.07 26.14 11.20
CA PRO A 34 0.20 25.58 10.17
C PRO A 34 0.75 24.19 9.87
N HIS A 35 -0.03 23.16 10.23
CA HIS A 35 0.39 21.81 9.93
C HIS A 35 0.54 21.79 8.42
N PRO A 36 1.71 21.35 7.89
CA PRO A 36 1.83 21.15 6.45
C PRO A 36 0.62 20.33 6.00
N ALA A 37 0.05 20.68 4.84
CA ALA A 37 -1.13 20.00 4.30
C ALA A 37 -0.95 18.50 4.52
N ARG A 38 -1.83 17.92 5.35
CA ARG A 38 -1.75 16.50 5.70
C ARG A 38 -2.24 15.71 4.50
N PHE A 39 -1.47 14.70 4.15
CA PHE A 39 -1.81 13.80 3.07
C PHE A 39 -2.56 12.63 3.68
N ARG A 40 -3.22 11.88 2.82
CA ARG A 40 -3.67 10.53 3.12
C ARG A 40 -2.87 9.55 2.27
N LEU A 41 -2.68 8.35 2.77
CA LEU A 41 -2.33 7.20 1.95
C LEU A 41 -3.47 6.98 0.94
N VAL A 42 -3.11 6.69 -0.31
CA VAL A 42 -4.12 6.30 -1.30
C VAL A 42 -4.75 4.99 -0.86
N ALA A 43 -6.08 4.97 -0.73
CA ALA A 43 -6.82 3.81 -0.22
C ALA A 43 -6.57 2.54 -1.08
N GLU A 44 -6.49 1.39 -0.42
CA GLU A 44 -6.35 0.08 -1.08
C GLU A 44 -7.70 -0.47 -1.56
N ASP A 45 -8.79 0.01 -0.97
CA ASP A 45 -10.15 -0.48 -1.15
C ASP A 45 -10.79 -0.09 -2.51
N ALA A 46 -12.04 -0.47 -2.70
CA ALA A 46 -12.81 -0.10 -3.90
C ALA A 46 -13.62 1.19 -3.70
N SER A 47 -13.17 2.15 -2.88
CA SER A 47 -13.94 3.40 -2.59
C SER A 47 -14.19 4.25 -3.82
N ALA A 48 -13.28 4.23 -4.80
CA ALA A 48 -13.40 4.94 -6.07
C ALA A 48 -12.67 4.18 -7.20
N PRO A 49 -13.01 4.46 -8.48
CA PRO A 49 -12.31 3.89 -9.63
C PRO A 49 -10.80 4.14 -9.55
N LEU A 50 -10.02 3.16 -10.00
CA LEU A 50 -8.60 3.34 -10.24
C LEU A 50 -8.41 4.40 -11.31
N ARG A 51 -7.51 5.36 -11.06
CA ARG A 51 -7.12 6.37 -12.04
C ARG A 51 -5.69 6.18 -12.51
N ARG A 52 -4.81 5.85 -11.57
CA ARG A 52 -3.39 5.65 -11.86
C ARG A 52 -2.81 4.59 -10.95
N ILE A 53 -2.01 3.70 -11.53
CA ILE A 53 -1.20 2.72 -10.81
C ILE A 53 0.26 2.80 -11.25
N ALA A 54 1.16 2.31 -10.41
CA ALA A 54 2.57 2.14 -10.73
C ALA A 54 2.97 0.66 -10.63
N ILE A 55 3.81 0.23 -11.55
CA ILE A 55 4.46 -1.09 -11.51
C ILE A 55 5.97 -0.94 -11.71
N HIS A 56 6.73 -1.95 -11.31
CA HIS A 56 8.14 -2.04 -11.63
C HIS A 56 8.34 -3.13 -12.68
N TYR A 57 8.83 -2.77 -13.86
CA TYR A 57 9.19 -3.75 -14.88
C TYR A 57 10.68 -4.06 -14.81
N ALA A 58 10.99 -5.31 -14.47
CA ALA A 58 12.34 -5.85 -14.43
C ALA A 58 12.44 -7.05 -15.37
N PRO A 59 13.22 -7.00 -16.47
CA PRO A 59 13.33 -8.10 -17.44
C PRO A 59 13.78 -9.43 -16.83
N THR A 60 14.51 -9.39 -15.71
CA THR A 60 14.94 -10.58 -14.97
C THR A 60 13.78 -11.36 -14.34
N ALA A 61 12.61 -10.73 -14.19
CA ALA A 61 11.40 -11.34 -13.66
C ALA A 61 10.39 -11.74 -14.76
N ASP A 62 10.71 -11.60 -16.04
CA ASP A 62 9.77 -11.85 -17.15
C ASP A 62 9.11 -13.23 -17.07
N ALA A 63 9.88 -14.27 -16.71
CA ALA A 63 9.38 -15.64 -16.65
C ALA A 63 8.21 -15.82 -15.64
N VAL A 64 8.12 -14.95 -14.63
CA VAL A 64 7.15 -15.07 -13.54
C VAL A 64 6.17 -13.90 -13.46
N ALA A 65 6.61 -12.67 -13.74
CA ALA A 65 5.79 -11.46 -13.62
C ALA A 65 5.05 -11.09 -14.91
N MET A 66 5.64 -11.34 -16.09
CA MET A 66 5.03 -10.97 -17.37
C MET A 66 3.66 -11.63 -17.61
N PRO A 67 3.46 -12.94 -17.30
CA PRO A 67 2.13 -13.54 -17.41
C PRO A 67 1.07 -12.84 -16.55
N VAL A 68 1.46 -12.38 -15.35
CA VAL A 68 0.58 -11.65 -14.41
C VAL A 68 0.18 -10.31 -15.01
N TRP A 69 1.15 -9.52 -15.49
CA TRP A 69 0.87 -8.21 -16.10
C TRP A 69 -0.01 -8.31 -17.34
N ARG A 70 0.21 -9.31 -18.21
CA ARG A 70 -0.64 -9.51 -19.39
C ARG A 70 -2.10 -9.75 -19.01
N GLN A 71 -2.36 -10.60 -18.02
CA GLN A 71 -3.72 -10.84 -17.53
C GLN A 71 -4.31 -9.60 -16.84
N LEU A 72 -3.52 -8.94 -15.99
CA LEU A 72 -3.95 -7.74 -15.28
C LEU A 72 -4.34 -6.64 -16.26
N PHE A 73 -3.48 -6.31 -17.23
CA PHE A 73 -3.74 -5.19 -18.14
C PHE A 73 -4.76 -5.53 -19.24
N ALA A 74 -5.01 -6.80 -19.53
CA ALA A 74 -6.19 -7.20 -20.30
C ALA A 74 -7.50 -7.02 -19.50
N ALA A 75 -7.42 -7.09 -18.17
CA ALA A 75 -8.58 -6.97 -17.28
C ALA A 75 -8.83 -5.54 -16.77
N VAL A 76 -7.79 -4.72 -16.54
CA VAL A 76 -7.90 -3.36 -16.02
C VAL A 76 -8.42 -2.40 -17.09
N GLY A 77 -9.32 -1.49 -16.70
CA GLY A 77 -9.91 -0.47 -17.57
C GLY A 77 -8.87 0.29 -18.39
N ALA A 78 -9.19 0.56 -19.64
CA ALA A 78 -8.28 1.23 -20.57
C ALA A 78 -8.00 2.70 -20.20
N ASP A 79 -8.87 3.28 -19.36
CA ASP A 79 -8.78 4.61 -18.77
C ASP A 79 -7.83 4.71 -17.56
N VAL A 80 -7.30 3.58 -17.07
CA VAL A 80 -6.34 3.57 -15.98
C VAL A 80 -4.93 3.82 -16.52
N GLU A 81 -4.32 4.91 -16.07
CA GLU A 81 -2.93 5.25 -16.38
C GLU A 81 -1.95 4.34 -15.63
N VAL A 82 -0.89 3.91 -16.30
CA VAL A 82 0.09 2.97 -15.74
C VAL A 82 1.50 3.51 -15.86
N GLU A 83 2.07 3.87 -14.71
CA GLU A 83 3.45 4.31 -14.58
C GLU A 83 4.37 3.10 -14.46
N VAL A 84 5.18 2.84 -15.49
CA VAL A 84 6.05 1.66 -15.58
C VAL A 84 7.47 2.07 -15.23
N ALA A 85 7.85 1.88 -13.97
CA ALA A 85 9.22 2.10 -13.54
C ALA A 85 10.14 1.04 -14.17
N VAL A 86 11.20 1.50 -14.82
CA VAL A 86 12.17 0.66 -15.53
C VAL A 86 13.60 1.07 -15.22
N ALA A 87 14.52 0.11 -15.30
CA ALA A 87 15.94 0.42 -15.16
C ALA A 87 16.43 1.28 -16.34
N ARG A 88 16.02 0.93 -17.57
CA ARG A 88 16.44 1.58 -18.82
C ARG A 88 15.23 1.80 -19.74
N ALA A 89 15.28 2.82 -20.61
CA ALA A 89 14.21 3.07 -21.59
C ALA A 89 13.93 1.87 -22.50
N ALA A 90 14.97 1.12 -22.92
CA ALA A 90 14.81 -0.07 -23.75
C ALA A 90 14.02 -1.21 -23.03
N ASP A 91 14.02 -1.24 -21.70
CA ASP A 91 13.23 -2.19 -20.94
C ASP A 91 11.72 -1.83 -21.06
N PHE A 92 11.37 -0.54 -21.10
CA PHE A 92 10.00 -0.11 -21.35
C PHE A 92 9.53 -0.49 -22.76
N ASP A 93 10.37 -0.31 -23.79
CA ASP A 93 10.04 -0.74 -25.15
C ASP A 93 9.73 -2.24 -25.20
N ARG A 94 10.53 -3.05 -24.51
CA ARG A 94 10.29 -4.50 -24.36
C ARG A 94 8.96 -4.79 -23.67
N PHE A 95 8.64 -4.08 -22.59
CA PHE A 95 7.35 -4.21 -21.90
C PHE A 95 6.17 -3.90 -22.83
N VAL A 96 6.21 -2.79 -23.56
CA VAL A 96 5.15 -2.39 -24.50
C VAL A 96 4.97 -3.41 -25.63
N VAL A 97 6.06 -3.94 -26.18
CA VAL A 97 6.00 -5.03 -27.17
C VAL A 97 5.32 -6.26 -26.57
N ALA A 98 5.69 -6.65 -25.33
CA ALA A 98 5.09 -7.80 -24.67
C ALA A 98 3.59 -7.62 -24.34
N MET A 99 3.13 -6.39 -24.10
CA MET A 99 1.71 -6.05 -23.92
C MET A 99 0.95 -6.11 -25.26
N ARG A 100 1.53 -5.54 -26.33
CA ARG A 100 0.98 -5.60 -27.68
C ARG A 100 0.82 -7.04 -28.17
N ASP A 101 1.85 -7.86 -28.00
CA ASP A 101 1.85 -9.27 -28.41
C ASP A 101 0.80 -10.10 -27.63
N ALA A 102 0.45 -9.65 -26.42
CA ALA A 102 -0.61 -10.25 -25.62
C ALA A 102 -2.02 -9.73 -25.97
N GLY A 103 -2.14 -8.83 -26.95
CA GLY A 103 -3.42 -8.24 -27.35
C GLY A 103 -3.97 -7.19 -26.38
N VAL A 104 -3.14 -6.64 -25.49
CA VAL A 104 -3.54 -5.51 -24.63
C VAL A 104 -3.71 -4.26 -25.49
N GLY A 105 -4.91 -3.67 -25.47
CA GLY A 105 -5.25 -2.42 -26.16
C GLY A 105 -4.76 -1.17 -25.42
N GLU A 106 -5.00 0.01 -26.02
CA GLU A 106 -4.65 1.35 -25.49
C GLU A 106 -3.24 1.38 -24.86
N LEU A 107 -2.23 1.14 -25.70
CA LEU A 107 -0.84 1.07 -25.24
C LEU A 107 -0.26 2.44 -24.83
N ASP A 108 -0.95 3.53 -25.16
CA ASP A 108 -0.61 4.90 -24.81
C ASP A 108 -0.82 5.21 -23.32
N ARG A 109 -1.66 4.44 -22.60
CA ARG A 109 -1.82 4.56 -21.14
C ARG A 109 -0.59 4.10 -20.33
N PHE A 110 0.41 3.51 -20.99
CA PHE A 110 1.65 3.08 -20.34
C PHE A 110 2.69 4.19 -20.46
N HIS A 111 3.23 4.63 -19.32
CA HIS A 111 4.21 5.72 -19.26
C HIS A 111 5.55 5.23 -18.68
N PRO A 112 6.68 5.49 -19.35
CA PRO A 112 7.99 5.09 -18.84
C PRO A 112 8.44 5.98 -17.68
N VAL A 113 8.86 5.37 -16.58
CA VAL A 113 9.60 6.05 -15.50
C VAL A 113 11.00 5.45 -15.40
N VAL A 114 11.98 6.11 -16.01
CA VAL A 114 13.36 5.60 -16.04
C VAL A 114 14.07 5.87 -14.72
N VAL A 115 14.31 4.81 -13.94
CA VAL A 115 15.00 4.86 -12.64
C VAL A 115 16.52 4.97 -12.83
N GLY A 116 17.07 4.45 -13.94
CA GLY A 116 18.49 4.50 -14.26
C GLY A 116 19.37 3.51 -13.48
N ARG A 117 18.76 2.59 -12.73
CA ARG A 117 19.42 1.50 -11.98
C ARG A 117 18.57 0.24 -12.01
N GLU A 118 19.20 -0.92 -11.78
CA GLU A 118 18.48 -2.18 -11.69
C GLU A 118 17.49 -2.17 -10.53
N ILE A 119 16.26 -2.58 -10.84
CA ILE A 119 15.12 -2.68 -9.93
C ILE A 119 14.58 -4.10 -9.91
N THR A 120 13.82 -4.42 -8.87
CA THR A 120 12.99 -5.62 -8.78
C THR A 120 11.55 -5.32 -9.17
N THR A 121 10.74 -6.36 -9.39
CA THR A 121 9.33 -6.24 -9.78
C THR A 121 8.38 -5.77 -8.65
N TRP A 122 8.90 -5.60 -7.42
CA TRP A 122 8.11 -5.32 -6.23
C TRP A 122 7.89 -3.83 -6.02
N SER A 123 6.94 -3.26 -6.76
CA SER A 123 6.65 -1.82 -6.74
C SER A 123 6.06 -1.34 -5.41
N ARG A 124 5.33 -2.21 -4.71
CA ARG A 124 4.68 -1.88 -3.43
C ARG A 124 5.68 -1.63 -2.31
N ASP A 125 6.86 -2.25 -2.34
CA ASP A 125 7.77 -2.27 -1.20
C ASP A 125 8.42 -0.92 -0.89
N ARG A 126 8.44 0.05 -1.81
CA ARG A 126 9.43 1.14 -1.74
C ARG A 126 8.89 2.50 -1.45
N PHE A 127 7.57 2.65 -1.47
CA PHE A 127 6.94 3.92 -1.19
C PHE A 127 5.46 3.75 -0.86
N ALA A 128 4.93 4.79 -0.22
CA ALA A 128 3.51 5.00 -0.03
C ALA A 128 3.05 6.13 -0.97
N ALA A 129 2.01 5.88 -1.77
CA ALA A 129 1.39 6.91 -2.57
C ALA A 129 0.51 7.81 -1.69
N LEU A 130 0.56 9.12 -1.94
CA LEU A 130 -0.12 10.11 -1.13
C LEU A 130 -1.20 10.84 -1.93
N VAL A 131 -2.26 11.29 -1.26
CA VAL A 131 -3.29 12.18 -1.79
C VAL A 131 -3.62 13.28 -0.78
N GLY A 132 -3.49 14.53 -1.19
CA GLY A 132 -3.83 15.72 -0.41
C GLY A 132 -5.33 16.02 -0.44
N ALA A 133 -5.80 16.86 0.48
CA ALA A 133 -7.21 17.27 0.56
C ALA A 133 -7.69 18.03 -0.70
N ASP A 134 -6.77 18.69 -1.41
CA ASP A 134 -6.99 19.37 -2.69
C ASP A 134 -6.87 18.42 -3.90
N GLY A 135 -6.65 17.12 -3.67
CA GLY A 135 -6.41 16.13 -4.72
C GLY A 135 -4.96 16.07 -5.21
N ALA A 136 -4.05 16.89 -4.68
CA ALA A 136 -2.63 16.83 -5.05
C ALA A 136 -2.03 15.49 -4.64
N GLY A 137 -1.41 14.77 -5.59
CA GLY A 137 -0.76 13.50 -5.30
C GLY A 137 0.66 13.67 -4.75
N GLY A 138 1.26 12.58 -4.27
CA GLY A 138 2.65 12.58 -3.85
C GLY A 138 3.20 11.18 -3.60
N VAL A 139 4.48 11.13 -3.22
CA VAL A 139 5.17 9.89 -2.82
C VAL A 139 5.85 10.12 -1.48
N LEU A 140 5.62 9.23 -0.52
CA LEU A 140 6.42 9.10 0.69
C LEU A 140 7.37 7.92 0.52
N ALA A 141 8.66 8.15 0.70
CA ALA A 141 9.71 7.15 0.65
C ALA A 141 10.34 6.94 2.03
N PRO A 142 10.80 5.72 2.34
CA PRO A 142 11.63 5.49 3.52
C PRO A 142 13.00 6.15 3.35
N PRO A 143 13.73 6.41 4.44
CA PRO A 143 15.10 6.89 4.36
C PRO A 143 15.97 5.83 3.68
N ARG A 144 17.03 6.28 3.00
CA ARG A 144 17.97 5.36 2.34
C ARG A 144 18.59 4.40 3.36
N VAL A 145 18.36 3.11 3.15
CA VAL A 145 19.04 2.01 3.85
C VAL A 145 19.98 1.35 2.86
N ASP A 146 21.20 1.03 3.30
CA ASP A 146 22.08 0.20 2.48
C ASP A 146 21.40 -1.16 2.33
N ALA A 147 20.98 -1.47 1.11
CA ALA A 147 20.28 -2.71 0.84
C ALA A 147 21.25 -3.87 1.09
N ALA A 148 20.83 -4.85 1.89
CA ALA A 148 21.60 -6.09 2.10
C ALA A 148 21.85 -6.86 0.79
N PHE A 149 21.06 -6.55 -0.26
CA PHE A 149 21.16 -7.15 -1.58
C PHE A 149 21.45 -6.08 -2.64
N ALA A 150 22.62 -6.18 -3.30
CA ALA A 150 23.06 -5.23 -4.32
C ALA A 150 22.03 -5.01 -5.44
N GLY A 151 21.30 -6.07 -5.83
CA GLY A 151 20.26 -6.04 -6.86
C GLY A 151 18.98 -5.28 -6.50
N ARG A 152 18.85 -4.78 -5.25
CA ARG A 152 17.73 -3.94 -4.80
C ARG A 152 18.10 -2.47 -4.65
N THR A 153 19.28 -2.05 -5.11
CA THR A 153 19.72 -0.66 -4.92
C THR A 153 18.86 0.33 -5.71
N GLY A 154 18.44 -0.01 -6.93
CA GLY A 154 17.58 0.85 -7.73
C GLY A 154 16.15 0.94 -7.21
N ASP A 155 15.69 -0.07 -6.45
CA ASP A 155 14.39 -0.03 -5.79
C ASP A 155 14.24 1.23 -4.92
N MET A 156 15.31 1.65 -4.25
CA MET A 156 15.33 2.85 -3.38
C MET A 156 15.35 4.17 -4.16
N GLU A 157 15.70 4.15 -5.45
CA GLU A 157 15.65 5.33 -6.33
C GLU A 157 14.28 5.48 -7.01
N SER A 158 13.52 4.37 -7.12
CA SER A 158 12.22 4.36 -7.77
C SER A 158 11.20 5.38 -7.20
N PRO A 159 11.12 5.62 -5.87
CA PRO A 159 10.16 6.60 -5.34
C PRO A 159 10.46 8.02 -5.83
N HIS A 160 11.75 8.37 -5.95
CA HIS A 160 12.18 9.68 -6.42
C HIS A 160 11.92 9.86 -7.91
N ALA A 161 12.17 8.82 -8.71
CA ALA A 161 11.87 8.84 -10.14
C ALA A 161 10.37 8.98 -10.39
N LEU A 162 9.55 8.20 -9.67
CA LEU A 162 8.09 8.26 -9.74
C LEU A 162 7.56 9.63 -9.29
N ALA A 163 8.02 10.16 -8.15
CA ALA A 163 7.57 11.46 -7.68
C ALA A 163 7.78 12.57 -8.73
N ARG A 164 8.96 12.62 -9.33
CA ARG A 164 9.28 13.64 -10.34
C ARG A 164 8.52 13.44 -11.64
N ALA A 165 8.42 12.20 -12.12
CA ALA A 165 7.74 11.91 -13.38
C ALA A 165 6.22 12.15 -13.28
N VAL A 166 5.62 11.78 -12.15
CA VAL A 166 4.16 11.73 -11.99
C VAL A 166 3.60 13.02 -11.40
N TYR A 167 4.33 13.65 -10.47
CA TYR A 167 3.87 14.82 -9.71
C TYR A 167 4.71 16.07 -9.94
N GLY A 168 5.84 15.98 -10.64
CA GLY A 168 6.74 17.12 -10.87
C GLY A 168 7.54 17.55 -9.63
N ASP A 169 7.50 16.77 -8.55
CA ASP A 169 8.11 17.07 -7.25
C ASP A 169 9.06 15.95 -6.80
N ASP A 170 9.91 16.23 -5.82
CA ASP A 170 10.69 15.18 -5.17
C ASP A 170 9.86 14.37 -4.16
N ALA A 171 10.22 13.09 -4.00
CA ALA A 171 9.63 12.23 -2.98
C ALA A 171 9.90 12.80 -1.57
N ARG A 172 8.88 12.73 -0.72
CA ARG A 172 9.00 13.06 0.71
C ARG A 172 9.72 11.93 1.40
N ILE A 173 10.62 12.25 2.33
CA ILE A 173 11.38 11.24 3.07
C ILE A 173 10.84 11.14 4.49
N ALA A 174 10.35 9.95 4.87
CA ALA A 174 10.00 9.64 6.25
C ALA A 174 11.26 9.44 7.10
N ARG A 175 11.12 9.61 8.42
CA ARG A 175 12.20 9.29 9.38
C ARG A 175 12.22 7.82 9.79
N ILE A 176 11.15 7.09 9.50
CA ILE A 176 10.99 5.66 9.80
C ILE A 176 11.33 4.82 8.56
N VAL A 177 11.89 3.64 8.79
CA VAL A 177 12.13 2.67 7.71
C VAL A 177 10.87 1.83 7.56
N PHE A 178 10.30 1.85 6.37
CA PHE A 178 9.10 1.10 6.03
C PHE A 178 9.21 0.52 4.62
N GLU A 179 8.40 -0.49 4.37
CA GLU A 179 8.00 -0.87 3.03
C GLU A 179 6.53 -0.48 2.81
N GLY A 180 6.13 -0.12 1.59
CA GLY A 180 4.75 0.32 1.35
C GLY A 180 3.71 -0.73 1.74
N GLY A 181 4.06 -2.02 1.67
CA GLY A 181 3.21 -3.11 2.16
C GLY A 181 3.08 -3.21 3.68
N ASP A 182 3.90 -2.50 4.47
CA ASP A 182 3.73 -2.40 5.93
C ASP A 182 2.54 -1.49 6.31
N LEU A 183 1.96 -0.78 5.33
CA LEU A 183 0.84 0.13 5.46
C LEU A 183 -0.31 -0.32 4.53
N ALA A 184 -1.54 -0.10 4.96
CA ALA A 184 -2.74 -0.21 4.12
C ALA A 184 -3.73 0.86 4.56
N ALA A 185 -4.60 1.34 3.68
CA ALA A 185 -5.57 2.37 4.05
C ALA A 185 -6.95 2.13 3.43
N SER A 186 -7.98 2.56 4.15
CA SER A 186 -9.30 2.92 3.61
C SER A 186 -9.35 4.44 3.35
N ALA A 187 -10.52 5.03 3.14
CA ALA A 187 -10.64 6.48 2.97
C ALA A 187 -10.29 7.28 4.24
N HIS A 188 -10.52 6.69 5.42
CA HIS A 188 -10.37 7.35 6.72
C HIS A 188 -9.45 6.65 7.71
N THR A 189 -9.04 5.40 7.46
CA THR A 189 -8.21 4.62 8.39
C THR A 189 -6.89 4.22 7.76
N LEU A 190 -5.79 4.42 8.49
CA LEU A 190 -4.47 3.88 8.18
C LEU A 190 -4.17 2.68 9.07
N PHE A 191 -4.03 1.52 8.47
CA PHE A 191 -3.65 0.27 9.13
C PHE A 191 -2.15 0.07 9.07
N VAL A 192 -1.56 -0.24 10.23
CA VAL A 192 -0.10 -0.32 10.40
C VAL A 192 0.29 -1.67 10.99
N GLY A 193 1.14 -2.40 10.25
CA GLY A 193 1.71 -3.66 10.71
C GLY A 193 2.83 -3.47 11.75
N PRO A 194 3.03 -4.41 12.68
CA PRO A 194 4.11 -4.31 13.67
C PRO A 194 5.52 -4.44 13.08
N GLU A 195 5.64 -4.97 11.85
CA GLU A 195 6.91 -5.06 11.10
C GLU A 195 7.59 -3.70 10.91
N LEU A 196 6.80 -2.61 10.87
CA LEU A 196 7.32 -1.24 10.81
C LEU A 196 8.25 -0.92 11.99
N GLY A 197 7.87 -1.38 13.18
CA GLY A 197 8.67 -1.25 14.40
C GLY A 197 10.00 -2.00 14.28
N ARG A 198 9.94 -3.26 13.82
CA ARG A 198 11.13 -4.11 13.63
C ARG A 198 12.11 -3.50 12.62
N ARG A 199 11.61 -3.01 11.48
CA ARG A 199 12.44 -2.40 10.41
C ARG A 199 13.08 -1.09 10.83
N SER A 200 12.43 -0.35 11.74
CA SER A 200 12.92 0.94 12.24
C SER A 200 13.89 0.82 13.41
N GLN A 201 14.16 -0.39 13.92
CA GLN A 201 15.13 -0.62 14.99
C GLN A 201 16.51 -0.08 14.61
N GLY A 202 17.06 0.82 15.45
CA GLY A 202 18.41 1.38 15.29
C GLY A 202 18.52 2.70 14.51
N ARG A 203 17.42 3.32 14.06
CA ARG A 203 17.46 4.63 13.35
C ARG A 203 16.68 5.75 14.01
N VAL A 204 15.49 5.45 14.50
CA VAL A 204 14.72 6.36 15.36
C VAL A 204 14.69 5.77 16.77
N ALA A 205 14.20 6.53 17.76
CA ALA A 205 13.66 5.89 18.95
C ALA A 205 12.62 4.88 18.44
N ALA A 206 12.98 3.60 18.38
CA ALA A 206 12.18 2.57 17.71
C ALA A 206 10.97 2.15 18.56
N ASP A 207 10.54 3.04 19.46
CA ASP A 207 9.33 2.87 20.21
C ASP A 207 8.13 3.30 19.37
N ARG A 208 6.99 2.70 19.70
CA ARG A 208 5.74 2.90 19.00
C ARG A 208 5.29 4.36 19.00
N ALA A 209 5.57 5.11 20.07
CA ALA A 209 5.13 6.50 20.19
C ALA A 209 5.86 7.42 19.20
N ALA A 210 7.16 7.19 19.00
CA ALA A 210 7.94 7.92 18.01
C ALA A 210 7.51 7.57 16.57
N ILE A 211 7.21 6.31 16.29
CA ILE A 211 6.69 5.88 14.97
C ILE A 211 5.30 6.48 14.72
N ASP A 212 4.39 6.41 15.69
CA ASP A 212 3.06 7.03 15.61
C ASP A 212 3.16 8.55 15.40
N GLY A 213 4.06 9.23 16.13
CA GLY A 213 4.32 10.65 15.94
C GLY A 213 4.90 11.00 14.56
N GLU A 214 5.67 10.11 13.93
CA GLU A 214 6.12 10.30 12.55
C GLU A 214 4.99 10.06 11.54
N LEU A 215 4.19 8.99 11.71
CA LEU A 215 3.06 8.72 10.84
C LEU A 215 2.06 9.89 10.85
N ARG A 216 1.72 10.43 12.03
CA ARG A 216 0.83 11.60 12.18
C ARG A 216 1.36 12.91 11.60
N ARG A 217 2.64 12.97 11.20
CA ARG A 217 3.17 14.12 10.44
C ARG A 217 2.82 14.05 8.96
N HIS A 218 2.63 12.83 8.44
CA HIS A 218 2.41 12.60 7.02
C HIS A 218 0.94 12.30 6.70
N PHE A 219 0.27 11.59 7.60
CA PHE A 219 -1.06 11.01 7.41
C PHE A 219 -2.13 11.73 8.25
N ASP A 220 -3.32 11.92 7.68
CA ASP A 220 -4.48 12.51 8.35
C ASP A 220 -5.51 11.45 8.80
N GLU A 221 -5.31 10.20 8.41
CA GLU A 221 -6.18 9.08 8.77
C GLU A 221 -6.06 8.67 10.24
N ASP A 222 -7.10 8.00 10.71
CA ASP A 222 -7.09 7.34 12.01
C ASP A 222 -6.15 6.13 11.96
N ILE A 223 -5.12 6.14 12.82
CA ILE A 223 -4.09 5.09 12.85
C ILE A 223 -4.55 3.89 13.68
N VAL A 224 -4.63 2.72 13.05
CA VAL A 224 -4.92 1.43 13.67
C VAL A 224 -3.70 0.50 13.56
N TRP A 225 -3.07 0.24 14.69
CA TRP A 225 -1.98 -0.72 14.80
C TRP A 225 -2.50 -2.14 14.94
N LEU A 226 -2.04 -3.05 14.08
CA LEU A 226 -2.52 -4.44 14.01
C LEU A 226 -1.89 -5.36 15.06
N GLY A 227 -0.79 -4.94 15.67
CA GLY A 227 -0.08 -5.63 16.76
C GLY A 227 0.57 -4.62 17.70
N ASP A 228 0.90 -5.02 18.93
CA ASP A 228 1.66 -4.19 19.86
C ASP A 228 3.17 -4.51 19.79
N GLY A 229 3.49 -5.75 19.43
CA GLY A 229 4.82 -6.25 19.11
C GLY A 229 4.84 -7.10 17.84
N PRO A 230 6.04 -7.56 17.42
CA PRO A 230 6.24 -8.30 16.19
C PRO A 230 5.51 -9.65 16.16
N ASP A 231 5.22 -10.25 17.32
CA ASP A 231 4.58 -11.56 17.43
C ASP A 231 3.04 -11.49 17.54
N ASP A 232 2.45 -10.29 17.61
CA ASP A 232 1.00 -10.09 17.78
C ASP A 232 0.22 -10.06 16.46
N ALA A 233 0.93 -10.13 15.34
CA ALA A 233 0.36 -10.19 13.99
C ALA A 233 1.23 -11.09 13.10
N PRO A 234 0.72 -11.55 11.95
CA PRO A 234 1.52 -12.32 11.01
C PRO A 234 2.77 -11.54 10.56
N HIS A 235 3.92 -12.22 10.50
CA HIS A 235 5.23 -11.66 10.13
C HIS A 235 5.34 -11.37 8.63
N HIS A 236 4.50 -10.48 8.12
CA HIS A 236 4.46 -10.09 6.71
C HIS A 236 3.93 -8.66 6.57
N HIS A 237 3.94 -8.15 5.33
CA HIS A 237 3.14 -6.99 4.91
C HIS A 237 1.67 -7.13 5.29
N VAL A 238 1.02 -6.01 5.64
CA VAL A 238 -0.38 -5.93 6.06
C VAL A 238 -1.29 -6.60 5.04
N MET A 239 -1.16 -6.22 3.78
CA MET A 239 -2.00 -6.71 2.67
C MET A 239 -1.87 -8.22 2.41
N MET A 240 -0.89 -8.91 3.02
CA MET A 240 -0.74 -10.36 2.88
C MET A 240 -1.61 -11.14 3.86
N TYR A 241 -2.11 -10.49 4.92
CA TYR A 241 -3.00 -11.11 5.90
C TYR A 241 -4.28 -10.32 6.20
N MET A 242 -4.36 -9.04 5.82
CA MET A 242 -5.53 -8.20 6.01
C MET A 242 -5.68 -7.18 4.89
N VAL A 243 -6.90 -6.88 4.46
CA VAL A 243 -7.20 -5.77 3.56
C VAL A 243 -8.49 -5.04 3.96
N PRO A 244 -8.52 -3.69 3.98
CA PRO A 244 -9.77 -2.95 4.09
C PRO A 244 -10.58 -3.04 2.80
N LEU A 245 -11.89 -3.30 2.91
CA LEU A 245 -12.84 -3.22 1.79
C LEU A 245 -13.57 -1.87 1.74
N ASP A 246 -13.68 -1.22 2.90
CA ASP A 246 -14.15 0.15 3.11
C ASP A 246 -13.71 0.62 4.52
N ASP A 247 -14.31 1.70 5.05
CA ASP A 247 -13.99 2.27 6.36
C ASP A 247 -14.51 1.47 7.57
N HIS A 248 -15.33 0.44 7.33
CA HIS A 248 -15.97 -0.36 8.36
C HIS A 248 -15.74 -1.86 8.18
N THR A 249 -15.39 -2.31 6.98
CA THR A 249 -15.27 -3.71 6.64
C THR A 249 -13.83 -4.06 6.31
N VAL A 250 -13.32 -5.13 6.93
CA VAL A 250 -11.97 -5.66 6.68
C VAL A 250 -12.02 -7.16 6.42
N VAL A 251 -11.16 -7.65 5.54
CA VAL A 251 -10.93 -9.08 5.34
C VAL A 251 -9.63 -9.45 6.03
N VAL A 252 -9.65 -10.49 6.87
CA VAL A 252 -8.46 -11.06 7.52
C VAL A 252 -8.34 -12.53 7.13
N GLY A 253 -7.12 -12.99 6.85
CA GLY A 253 -6.86 -14.39 6.52
C GLY A 253 -7.25 -15.37 7.64
N ASP A 254 -7.58 -16.60 7.28
CA ASP A 254 -7.91 -17.71 8.16
C ASP A 254 -7.07 -18.95 7.79
N PRO A 255 -5.95 -19.18 8.50
CA PRO A 255 -5.07 -20.32 8.22
C PRO A 255 -5.75 -21.67 8.38
N ARG A 256 -6.72 -21.81 9.30
CA ARG A 256 -7.42 -23.08 9.53
C ARG A 256 -8.35 -23.40 8.37
N ALA A 257 -9.10 -22.41 7.89
CA ALA A 257 -9.93 -22.55 6.70
C ALA A 257 -9.10 -22.88 5.45
N GLY A 258 -7.95 -22.22 5.28
CA GLY A 258 -7.02 -22.51 4.18
C GLY A 258 -6.44 -23.92 4.24
N ALA A 259 -5.97 -24.36 5.41
CA ALA A 259 -5.45 -25.71 5.61
C ALA A 259 -6.52 -26.79 5.34
N ALA A 260 -7.76 -26.58 5.78
CA ALA A 260 -8.86 -27.51 5.53
C ALA A 260 -9.17 -27.66 4.03
N LEU A 261 -9.18 -26.54 3.27
CA LEU A 261 -9.37 -26.56 1.82
C LEU A 261 -8.18 -27.21 1.10
N ALA A 262 -6.95 -26.87 1.50
CA ALA A 262 -5.73 -27.45 0.93
C ALA A 262 -5.67 -28.97 1.16
N ALA A 263 -6.08 -29.47 2.32
CA ALA A 263 -6.10 -30.90 2.61
C ALA A 263 -7.08 -31.70 1.72
N ALA A 264 -8.14 -31.05 1.23
CA ALA A 264 -9.11 -31.65 0.32
C ALA A 264 -8.71 -31.55 -1.17
N GLU A 265 -7.61 -30.86 -1.47
CA GLU A 265 -7.22 -30.46 -2.82
C GLU A 265 -5.97 -31.20 -3.32
N PRO A 266 -6.07 -32.08 -4.34
CA PRO A 266 -4.90 -32.79 -4.87
C PRO A 266 -3.78 -31.88 -5.40
N ALA A 267 -4.12 -30.72 -5.97
CA ALA A 267 -3.14 -29.76 -6.47
C ALA A 267 -2.27 -29.15 -5.34
N ALA A 268 -2.83 -29.06 -4.14
CA ALA A 268 -2.15 -28.54 -2.96
C ALA A 268 -1.10 -29.52 -2.39
N ALA A 269 -1.06 -30.78 -2.85
CA ALA A 269 -0.05 -31.75 -2.42
C ALA A 269 1.41 -31.33 -2.74
N THR A 270 1.60 -30.35 -3.62
CA THR A 270 2.91 -29.78 -3.96
C THR A 270 3.32 -28.61 -3.07
N LEU A 271 2.43 -28.16 -2.18
CA LEU A 271 2.71 -27.10 -1.22
C LEU A 271 3.42 -27.68 0.00
N THR A 272 4.52 -27.05 0.41
CA THR A 272 5.12 -27.32 1.71
C THR A 272 4.47 -26.36 2.71
N LEU A 273 3.57 -26.87 3.52
CA LEU A 273 2.91 -26.09 4.57
C LEU A 273 3.87 -25.85 5.75
N ASP A 274 3.73 -24.72 6.42
CA ASP A 274 4.44 -24.48 7.67
C ASP A 274 3.87 -25.36 8.79
N ASP A 275 4.74 -25.95 9.62
CA ASP A 275 4.35 -26.90 10.66
C ASP A 275 3.62 -26.22 11.85
N ASP A 276 3.74 -24.90 12.01
CA ASP A 276 3.11 -24.13 13.11
C ASP A 276 1.75 -23.54 12.71
N LEU A 277 0.84 -24.36 12.17
CA LEU A 277 -0.50 -23.92 11.75
C LEU A 277 -1.24 -23.14 12.87
N GLU A 278 -1.19 -23.65 14.11
CA GLU A 278 -1.90 -23.03 15.23
C GLU A 278 -1.25 -21.74 15.72
N GLY A 279 0.08 -21.61 15.65
CA GLY A 279 0.75 -20.34 15.91
C GLY A 279 0.41 -19.29 14.86
N HIS A 280 0.37 -19.65 13.58
CA HIS A 280 -0.11 -18.76 12.53
C HIS A 280 -1.57 -18.37 12.79
N ALA A 281 -2.47 -19.34 12.97
CA ALA A 281 -3.89 -19.07 13.19
C ALA A 281 -4.13 -18.10 14.36
N ARG A 282 -3.43 -18.29 15.48
CA ARG A 282 -3.51 -17.39 16.64
C ARG A 282 -3.13 -15.93 16.30
N ARG A 283 -2.08 -15.70 15.49
CA ARG A 283 -1.70 -14.34 15.07
C ARG A 283 -2.77 -13.70 14.17
N PHE A 284 -3.36 -14.46 13.26
CA PHE A 284 -4.48 -13.98 12.43
C PHE A 284 -5.75 -13.73 13.23
N ASP A 285 -6.03 -14.55 14.25
CA ASP A 285 -7.15 -14.37 15.18
C ASP A 285 -6.96 -13.09 16.01
N GLN A 286 -5.75 -12.83 16.53
CA GLN A 286 -5.43 -11.60 17.26
C GLN A 286 -5.66 -10.32 16.45
N VAL A 287 -5.28 -10.31 15.18
CA VAL A 287 -5.55 -9.18 14.27
C VAL A 287 -7.06 -8.99 14.08
N ALA A 288 -7.81 -10.08 13.86
CA ALA A 288 -9.26 -10.02 13.71
C ALA A 288 -9.96 -9.52 14.98
N ASP A 289 -9.64 -10.08 16.14
CA ASP A 289 -10.23 -9.69 17.43
C ASP A 289 -9.96 -8.21 17.73
N ARG A 290 -8.76 -7.73 17.41
CA ARG A 290 -8.38 -6.32 17.58
C ARG A 290 -9.19 -5.39 16.68
N LEU A 291 -9.39 -5.76 15.41
CA LEU A 291 -10.19 -4.99 14.47
C LEU A 291 -11.68 -5.00 14.88
N ALA A 292 -12.22 -6.16 15.26
CA ALA A 292 -13.59 -6.27 15.77
C ALA A 292 -13.79 -5.42 17.04
N ALA A 293 -12.83 -5.42 17.97
CA ALA A 293 -12.86 -4.58 19.17
C ALA A 293 -12.80 -3.07 18.86
N ARG A 294 -12.35 -2.68 17.66
CA ARG A 294 -12.37 -1.30 17.16
C ARG A 294 -13.64 -0.98 16.35
N GLY A 295 -14.57 -1.93 16.23
CA GLY A 295 -15.86 -1.74 15.56
C GLY A 295 -15.85 -2.07 14.06
N PHE A 296 -14.81 -2.72 13.55
CA PHE A 296 -14.80 -3.21 12.17
C PHE A 296 -15.61 -4.51 12.04
N ASP A 297 -16.33 -4.63 10.93
CA ASP A 297 -16.90 -5.88 10.45
C ASP A 297 -15.78 -6.73 9.84
N VAL A 298 -15.39 -7.80 10.54
CA VAL A 298 -14.27 -8.66 10.15
C VAL A 298 -14.76 -9.89 9.39
N ILE A 299 -14.33 -10.01 8.13
CA ILE A 299 -14.57 -11.16 7.27
C ILE A 299 -13.35 -12.07 7.29
N ARG A 300 -13.57 -13.39 7.37
CA ARG A 300 -12.51 -14.41 7.38
C ARG A 300 -12.35 -15.04 5.99
N MET A 301 -11.14 -14.97 5.44
CA MET A 301 -10.80 -15.45 4.10
C MET A 301 -9.75 -16.57 4.17
N PRO A 302 -9.89 -17.69 3.44
CA PRO A 302 -8.87 -18.75 3.48
C PRO A 302 -7.47 -18.23 3.15
N VAL A 303 -6.47 -18.65 3.92
CA VAL A 303 -5.06 -18.37 3.62
C VAL A 303 -4.22 -19.61 3.93
N VAL A 304 -3.20 -19.88 3.13
CA VAL A 304 -2.24 -20.96 3.40
C VAL A 304 -0.87 -20.35 3.62
N VAL A 305 -0.31 -20.59 4.82
CA VAL A 305 1.06 -20.19 5.17
C VAL A 305 2.01 -21.31 4.76
N LEU A 306 2.96 -21.01 3.87
CA LEU A 306 3.93 -21.99 3.41
C LEU A 306 5.18 -21.98 4.28
N ALA A 307 5.84 -23.13 4.37
CA ALA A 307 7.11 -23.27 5.04
C ALA A 307 8.19 -22.40 4.36
N GLY A 308 9.07 -21.83 5.18
CA GLY A 308 10.23 -21.07 4.71
C GLY A 308 10.04 -19.56 4.82
N ALA A 309 10.52 -18.80 3.82
CA ALA A 309 10.74 -17.36 3.88
C ALA A 309 9.45 -16.49 3.88
N GLY A 310 8.30 -17.02 4.29
CA GLY A 310 7.07 -16.26 4.51
C GLY A 310 6.09 -16.19 3.33
N ALA A 311 6.24 -17.00 2.28
CA ALA A 311 5.30 -17.01 1.16
C ALA A 311 3.90 -17.52 1.58
N TYR A 312 2.84 -16.80 1.19
CA TYR A 312 1.45 -17.20 1.43
C TYR A 312 0.70 -17.47 0.12
N VAL A 313 -0.26 -18.40 0.16
CA VAL A 313 -1.41 -18.41 -0.74
C VAL A 313 -2.46 -17.54 -0.08
N THR A 314 -2.61 -16.30 -0.52
CA THR A 314 -3.45 -15.28 0.13
C THR A 314 -4.33 -14.54 -0.87
N TYR A 315 -5.59 -14.34 -0.50
CA TYR A 315 -6.58 -13.65 -1.33
C TYR A 315 -6.85 -12.22 -0.85
N THR A 316 -6.13 -11.74 0.17
CA THR A 316 -6.17 -10.34 0.61
C THR A 316 -5.21 -9.45 -0.19
N ASN A 317 -4.14 -10.03 -0.75
CA ASN A 317 -3.14 -9.29 -1.54
C ASN A 317 -3.58 -9.12 -3.01
N ALA A 318 -4.76 -8.53 -3.17
CA ALA A 318 -5.41 -8.27 -4.46
C ALA A 318 -5.29 -6.79 -4.86
N LEU A 319 -5.78 -6.45 -6.05
CA LEU A 319 -5.99 -5.07 -6.48
C LEU A 319 -7.49 -4.80 -6.53
N PHE A 320 -7.92 -3.65 -6.00
CA PHE A 320 -9.34 -3.27 -5.92
C PHE A 320 -9.62 -2.01 -6.72
N ASP A 321 -10.78 -2.00 -7.35
CA ASP A 321 -11.21 -1.00 -8.31
C ASP A 321 -12.74 -0.86 -8.27
N ARG A 322 -13.29 0.07 -9.03
CA ARG A 322 -14.73 0.28 -9.14
C ARG A 322 -15.07 0.63 -10.57
N GLU A 323 -16.16 0.07 -11.09
CA GLU A 323 -16.73 0.53 -12.36
C GLU A 323 -16.98 2.05 -12.31
N PRO A 324 -16.77 2.80 -13.40
CA PRO A 324 -17.07 4.23 -13.40
C PRO A 324 -18.54 4.54 -13.08
N GLY A 325 -18.76 5.68 -12.41
CA GLY A 325 -20.10 6.20 -12.10
C GLY A 325 -20.57 5.99 -10.65
N PRO A 326 -21.66 6.67 -10.24
CA PRO A 326 -22.09 6.74 -8.84
C PRO A 326 -22.61 5.41 -8.28
N ALA A 327 -23.03 4.49 -9.14
CA ALA A 327 -23.49 3.15 -8.77
C ALA A 327 -22.53 2.05 -9.28
N GLY A 328 -21.28 2.42 -9.61
CA GLY A 328 -20.29 1.49 -10.12
C GLY A 328 -20.03 0.37 -9.13
N ARG A 329 -20.05 -0.88 -9.61
CA ARG A 329 -19.82 -2.03 -8.75
C ARG A 329 -18.34 -2.12 -8.38
N PRO A 330 -18.02 -2.59 -7.16
CA PRO A 330 -16.64 -2.83 -6.80
C PRO A 330 -16.09 -4.01 -7.61
N ILE A 331 -14.82 -3.92 -8.01
CA ILE A 331 -14.08 -4.93 -8.77
C ILE A 331 -12.91 -5.39 -7.91
N VAL A 332 -12.66 -6.70 -7.88
CA VAL A 332 -11.43 -7.28 -7.33
C VAL A 332 -10.70 -8.01 -8.44
N TYR A 333 -9.46 -7.59 -8.70
CA TYR A 333 -8.52 -8.38 -9.48
C TYR A 333 -7.91 -9.39 -8.52
N LEU A 334 -8.51 -10.59 -8.47
CA LEU A 334 -8.26 -11.59 -7.44
C LEU A 334 -7.04 -12.43 -7.82
N PRO A 335 -5.97 -12.50 -7.00
CA PRO A 335 -4.89 -13.46 -7.22
C PRO A 335 -5.43 -14.89 -7.16
N THR A 336 -5.01 -15.72 -8.10
CA THR A 336 -5.32 -17.15 -8.17
C THR A 336 -4.03 -17.97 -8.25
N TYR A 337 -4.07 -19.17 -7.70
CA TYR A 337 -2.85 -19.95 -7.43
C TYR A 337 -2.83 -21.30 -8.14
N ARG A 338 -3.82 -21.55 -9.03
CA ARG A 338 -4.08 -22.87 -9.63
C ARG A 338 -4.40 -23.91 -8.57
N LEU A 339 -5.15 -23.46 -7.58
CA LEU A 339 -5.67 -24.24 -6.47
C LEU A 339 -7.20 -24.05 -6.50
N PRO A 340 -7.93 -24.71 -7.44
CA PRO A 340 -9.35 -24.50 -7.62
C PRO A 340 -10.20 -24.46 -6.35
N ALA A 341 -9.93 -25.31 -5.35
CA ALA A 341 -10.74 -25.31 -4.13
C ALA A 341 -10.58 -24.02 -3.32
N LEU A 342 -9.34 -23.56 -3.15
CA LEU A 342 -9.01 -22.30 -2.49
C LEU A 342 -9.43 -21.08 -3.33
N ASP A 343 -9.10 -21.08 -4.62
CA ASP A 343 -9.39 -20.01 -5.58
C ASP A 343 -10.91 -19.77 -5.70
N ASP A 344 -11.69 -20.85 -5.80
CA ASP A 344 -13.15 -20.76 -5.89
C ASP A 344 -13.79 -20.32 -4.57
N ALA A 345 -13.23 -20.72 -3.42
CA ALA A 345 -13.72 -20.30 -2.11
C ALA A 345 -13.56 -18.78 -1.93
N ALA A 346 -12.37 -18.25 -2.25
CA ALA A 346 -12.12 -16.82 -2.19
C ALA A 346 -12.98 -16.04 -3.21
N ALA A 347 -13.08 -16.54 -4.45
CA ALA A 347 -13.90 -15.92 -5.47
C ALA A 347 -15.40 -15.89 -5.09
N ARG A 348 -15.92 -16.94 -4.44
CA ARG A 348 -17.30 -16.93 -3.92
C ARG A 348 -17.47 -15.86 -2.84
N GLN A 349 -16.58 -15.80 -1.84
CA GLN A 349 -16.68 -14.80 -0.77
C GLN A 349 -16.72 -13.37 -1.32
N TYR A 350 -15.85 -13.01 -2.27
CA TYR A 350 -15.88 -11.67 -2.87
C TYR A 350 -17.17 -11.41 -3.67
N ARG A 351 -17.70 -12.41 -4.40
CA ARG A 351 -19.00 -12.26 -5.10
C ARG A 351 -20.15 -12.05 -4.13
N ASP A 352 -20.14 -12.76 -3.00
CA ASP A 352 -21.16 -12.61 -1.95
C ASP A 352 -21.11 -11.22 -1.31
N LEU A 353 -19.94 -10.58 -1.31
CA LEU A 353 -19.72 -9.17 -0.91
C LEU A 353 -20.06 -8.16 -2.03
N GLY A 354 -20.57 -8.63 -3.17
CA GLY A 354 -21.00 -7.77 -4.29
C GLY A 354 -19.90 -7.38 -5.28
N TYR A 355 -18.70 -7.97 -5.17
CA TYR A 355 -17.60 -7.68 -6.09
C TYR A 355 -17.76 -8.40 -7.43
N VAL A 356 -17.37 -7.70 -8.50
CA VAL A 356 -17.00 -8.32 -9.77
C VAL A 356 -15.60 -8.92 -9.64
N VAL A 357 -15.51 -10.24 -9.68
CA VAL A 357 -14.23 -10.95 -9.55
C VAL A 357 -13.57 -11.13 -10.91
N ARG A 358 -12.36 -10.60 -11.08
CA ARG A 358 -11.48 -10.80 -12.25
C ARG A 358 -10.24 -11.59 -11.81
N PRO A 359 -10.17 -12.91 -12.07
CA PRO A 359 -9.05 -13.73 -11.61
C PRO A 359 -7.75 -13.39 -12.35
N ILE A 360 -6.64 -13.35 -11.63
CA ILE A 360 -5.28 -13.12 -12.14
C ILE A 360 -4.39 -14.25 -11.63
N ASP A 361 -3.81 -15.05 -12.53
CA ASP A 361 -2.93 -16.17 -12.17
C ASP A 361 -1.57 -15.68 -11.68
N VAL A 362 -1.32 -15.82 -10.37
CA VAL A 362 -0.06 -15.48 -9.71
C VAL A 362 0.76 -16.72 -9.32
N SER A 363 0.37 -17.91 -9.78
CA SER A 363 1.04 -19.17 -9.44
C SER A 363 2.53 -19.21 -9.83
N GLY A 364 2.95 -18.40 -10.80
CA GLY A 364 4.34 -18.26 -11.22
C GLY A 364 5.21 -17.41 -10.28
N ILE A 365 4.62 -16.48 -9.53
CA ILE A 365 5.38 -15.45 -8.79
C ILE A 365 5.25 -15.57 -7.27
N TYR A 366 4.19 -16.17 -6.75
CA TYR A 366 3.91 -16.11 -5.31
C TYR A 366 4.97 -16.76 -4.41
N ARG A 367 5.70 -17.73 -4.95
CA ARG A 367 6.82 -18.41 -4.27
C ARG A 367 8.03 -17.49 -4.05
N LEU A 368 8.02 -16.30 -4.63
CA LEU A 368 9.02 -15.26 -4.41
C LEU A 368 8.60 -14.27 -3.30
N ASN A 369 7.77 -14.72 -2.35
CA ASN A 369 7.27 -13.98 -1.18
C ASN A 369 6.43 -12.75 -1.52
N GLY A 370 5.48 -12.89 -2.46
CA GLY A 370 4.55 -11.82 -2.80
C GLY A 370 3.30 -12.33 -3.49
N SER A 371 2.40 -11.43 -3.87
CA SER A 371 1.25 -11.73 -4.71
C SER A 371 0.91 -10.48 -5.55
N LEU A 372 -0.29 -10.39 -6.13
CA LEU A 372 -0.66 -9.32 -7.05
C LEU A 372 -0.50 -7.92 -6.44
N GLY A 373 -0.98 -7.72 -5.21
CA GLY A 373 -0.89 -6.43 -4.50
C GLY A 373 0.54 -5.97 -4.22
N CYS A 374 1.52 -6.89 -4.20
CA CYS A 374 2.95 -6.54 -4.09
C CYS A 374 3.55 -6.02 -5.41
N LEU A 375 2.94 -6.33 -6.56
CA LEU A 375 3.42 -5.93 -7.89
C LEU A 375 2.89 -4.56 -8.33
N VAL A 376 1.86 -4.05 -7.66
CA VAL A 376 1.12 -2.84 -8.05
C VAL A 376 1.04 -1.88 -6.88
N ASN A 377 1.33 -0.60 -7.14
CA ASN A 377 1.10 0.49 -6.20
C ASN A 377 -0.05 1.37 -6.73
N VAL A 378 -1.08 1.64 -5.93
CA VAL A 378 -2.19 2.51 -6.35
C VAL A 378 -1.78 3.95 -6.13
N MET A 379 -1.63 4.71 -7.22
CA MET A 379 -1.11 6.08 -7.18
C MET A 379 -2.22 7.12 -7.07
N ALA A 380 -3.39 6.84 -7.62
CA ALA A 380 -4.55 7.71 -7.52
C ALA A 380 -5.86 6.95 -7.80
N ARG A 381 -6.94 7.45 -7.18
CA ARG A 381 -8.32 7.05 -7.43
C ARG A 381 -9.19 8.27 -7.76
N GLY A 382 -10.36 8.03 -8.33
CA GLY A 382 -11.37 9.05 -8.64
C GLY A 382 -11.73 9.11 -10.12
N ALA A 383 -12.78 9.86 -10.44
CA ALA A 383 -13.13 10.14 -11.83
C ALA A 383 -12.06 11.03 -12.48
N GLY A 384 -11.67 10.70 -13.71
CA GLY A 384 -10.75 11.47 -14.55
C GLY A 384 -11.30 12.81 -15.00
#